data_AF-A0A2P4YJP0-F1
#
_entry.id   AF-A0A2P4YJP0-F1
#
_cell.length_a   1.000
_cell.length_b   1.000
_cell.length_c   1.000
_cell.angle_alpha   90.00
_cell.angle_beta   90.00
_cell.angle_gamma   90.00
#
_symmetry.space_group_name_H-M   'P 1'
#
loop_
_entity.id
_entity.type
_entity.pdbx_description
1 polymer ?
#
loop_
_entity_poly.entity_id
_entity_poly.type
_entity_poly.pdbx_seq_one_letter_code
_entity_poly.pdbx_strand_id
1 'polypeptide(L)'
;MFNQPYSEARVPSAPDVTPIKPEKEFSEARVGCQDWPFALLFILNVGVIIALMAMWGVKTVTDPDNNSSELLSGDDTKVVVSIAVGMAVVSMVLALLLVKLIVAYARVMILFVLWFNVGISFALAAYGFIIGNIFIAIIGVIIALLNLCYARAVQHRIPFAVANLRVAEGAIAKHWSTYIVSVVFTVVQIVWVVIWSMALLGVANEIAEKNPSSTSNTTTTTSTRSTYKQSGGSYVAYFFLLLSFYWGLQVFKNIAHTTVAGTVATFWYNSESGGATGASLKRSTTTSFGSICFGSLIVAFLQALRALAESSRQDGSALACFAECILGCLQSLMEYFNRWAYVYVGIYGYKFTQAGKAVIQLFKQRGFDAIINDDLIGNVLGFAALGV
;
A
#
# COMPACT_ATOMS: atom_id res chain seq x y z
N MET A 1 9.83 -22.34 -39.00
CA MET A 1 8.42 -22.78 -39.04
C MET A 1 7.51 -21.59 -38.73
N PHE A 2 7.67 -20.53 -39.51
CA PHE A 2 6.97 -19.25 -39.41
C PHE A 2 6.38 -19.00 -40.79
N ASN A 3 5.05 -19.08 -40.90
CA ASN A 3 4.18 -18.49 -41.93
C ASN A 3 2.87 -19.29 -41.96
N GLN A 4 1.85 -18.78 -41.28
CA GLN A 4 0.46 -19.03 -41.68
C GLN A 4 -0.28 -17.69 -41.67
N PRO A 5 -1.06 -17.38 -42.72
CA PRO A 5 -1.79 -16.13 -42.83
C PRO A 5 -2.97 -16.12 -41.83
N TYR A 6 -3.19 -14.98 -41.20
CA TYR A 6 -4.38 -14.71 -40.40
C TYR A 6 -5.61 -14.76 -41.30
N SER A 7 -6.40 -15.84 -41.21
CA SER A 7 -7.75 -15.84 -41.75
C SER A 7 -8.66 -15.10 -40.76
N GLU A 8 -9.47 -14.17 -41.27
CA GLU A 8 -10.54 -13.52 -40.52
C GLU A 8 -11.64 -14.56 -40.22
N ALA A 9 -11.38 -15.45 -39.27
CA ALA A 9 -12.43 -16.22 -38.63
C ALA A 9 -13.18 -15.29 -37.69
N ARG A 10 -14.44 -14.99 -38.06
CA ARG A 10 -15.45 -14.31 -37.24
C ARG A 10 -15.34 -14.83 -35.80
N VAL A 11 -14.82 -14.01 -34.89
CA VAL A 11 -14.69 -14.36 -33.47
C VAL A 11 -16.10 -14.68 -32.98
N PRO A 12 -16.40 -15.92 -32.54
CA PRO A 12 -17.69 -16.19 -31.95
C PRO A 12 -17.87 -15.21 -30.79
N SER A 13 -18.97 -14.45 -30.82
CA SER A 13 -19.35 -13.52 -29.75
C SER A 13 -19.09 -14.23 -28.42
N ALA A 14 -18.24 -13.62 -27.59
CA ALA A 14 -17.92 -14.16 -26.28
C ALA A 14 -19.25 -14.54 -25.60
N PRO A 15 -19.35 -15.74 -25.00
CA PRO A 15 -20.58 -16.15 -24.32
C PRO A 15 -20.98 -15.04 -23.37
N ASP A 16 -22.26 -14.70 -23.37
CA ASP A 16 -22.83 -13.65 -22.54
C ASP A 16 -22.60 -14.04 -21.07
N VAL A 17 -21.50 -13.55 -20.50
CA VAL A 17 -21.14 -13.82 -19.12
C VAL A 17 -22.08 -12.96 -18.31
N THR A 18 -23.22 -13.54 -17.93
CA THR A 18 -24.08 -12.92 -16.92
C THR A 18 -23.20 -12.69 -15.69
N PRO A 19 -22.92 -11.42 -15.32
CA PRO A 19 -22.11 -11.17 -14.15
C PRO A 19 -22.85 -11.83 -13.00
N ILE A 20 -22.16 -12.68 -12.24
CA ILE A 20 -22.68 -13.23 -10.99
C ILE A 20 -22.90 -12.02 -10.09
N LYS A 21 -24.09 -11.44 -10.19
CA LYS A 21 -24.57 -10.43 -9.27
C LYS A 21 -24.59 -11.14 -7.92
N PRO A 22 -23.96 -10.58 -6.88
CA PRO A 22 -24.07 -11.17 -5.55
C PRO A 22 -25.55 -11.45 -5.29
N GLU A 23 -25.84 -12.68 -4.84
CA GLU A 23 -27.19 -13.17 -4.54
C GLU A 23 -28.01 -12.05 -3.87
N LYS A 24 -29.28 -11.90 -4.25
CA LYS A 24 -30.21 -10.86 -3.75
C LYS A 24 -30.32 -10.79 -2.21
N GLU A 25 -29.72 -11.72 -1.47
CA GLU A 25 -29.63 -11.69 -0.01
C GLU A 25 -28.81 -10.52 0.55
N PHE A 26 -27.89 -9.94 -0.21
CA PHE A 26 -27.24 -8.69 0.19
C PHE A 26 -28.14 -7.51 -0.16
N SER A 27 -29.13 -7.28 0.73
CA SER A 27 -29.93 -6.04 0.88
C SER A 27 -29.38 -4.90 0.03
N GLU A 28 -30.19 -4.41 -0.90
CA GLU A 28 -29.95 -3.18 -1.66
C GLU A 28 -29.24 -2.16 -0.78
N ALA A 29 -28.06 -1.71 -1.22
CA ALA A 29 -27.26 -0.76 -0.48
C ALA A 29 -28.12 0.49 -0.24
N ARG A 30 -28.57 0.70 1.01
CA ARG A 30 -29.34 1.90 1.36
C ARG A 30 -28.52 3.11 0.96
N VAL A 31 -29.16 4.01 0.20
CA VAL A 31 -28.61 5.30 -0.22
C VAL A 31 -28.33 6.15 1.03
N GLY A 32 -27.14 6.01 1.60
CA GLY A 32 -26.74 6.70 2.83
C GLY A 32 -25.25 6.53 3.11
N CYS A 33 -24.69 7.41 3.94
CA CYS A 33 -23.28 7.33 4.34
C CYS A 33 -23.05 6.06 5.16
N GLN A 34 -22.20 5.18 4.62
CA GLN A 34 -21.86 3.91 5.24
C GLN A 34 -20.75 4.10 6.25
N ASP A 35 -20.92 3.47 7.41
CA ASP A 35 -19.94 3.47 8.50
C ASP A 35 -19.47 4.90 8.87
N TRP A 36 -20.39 5.88 8.84
CA TRP A 36 -20.13 7.30 9.08
C TRP A 36 -19.35 7.64 10.38
N PRO A 37 -19.46 6.89 11.50
CA PRO A 37 -18.68 7.22 12.69
C PRO A 37 -17.17 7.13 12.45
N PHE A 38 -16.71 6.21 11.59
CA PHE A 38 -15.29 6.07 11.26
C PHE A 38 -14.80 7.19 10.33
N ALA A 39 -15.68 7.73 9.48
CA ALA A 39 -15.39 8.93 8.72
C ALA A 39 -15.15 10.13 9.64
N LEU A 40 -16.03 10.34 10.64
CA LEU A 40 -15.84 11.41 11.62
C LEU A 40 -14.60 11.22 12.47
N LEU A 41 -14.33 9.99 12.91
CA LEU A 41 -13.13 9.67 13.68
C LEU A 41 -11.86 10.01 12.88
N PHE A 42 -11.85 9.74 11.58
CA PHE A 42 -10.72 10.10 10.72
C PHE A 42 -10.55 11.61 10.55
N ILE A 43 -11.65 12.35 10.35
CA ILE A 43 -11.62 13.81 10.25
C ILE A 43 -11.11 14.42 11.56
N LEU A 44 -11.55 13.91 12.71
CA LEU A 44 -11.05 14.30 14.01
C LEU A 44 -9.55 14.03 14.13
N ASN A 45 -9.08 12.85 13.72
CA ASN A 45 -7.66 12.52 13.72
C ASN A 45 -6.83 13.49 12.85
N VAL A 46 -7.28 13.80 11.64
CA VAL A 46 -6.63 14.80 10.78
C VAL A 46 -6.58 16.16 11.47
N GLY A 47 -7.68 16.60 12.08
CA GLY A 47 -7.74 17.85 12.84
C GLY A 47 -6.76 17.89 14.01
N VAL A 48 -6.62 16.79 14.77
CA VAL A 48 -5.66 16.67 15.88
C VAL A 48 -4.22 16.78 15.37
N ILE A 49 -3.85 16.09 14.29
CA ILE A 49 -2.48 16.17 13.74
C ILE A 49 -2.16 17.57 13.23
N ILE A 50 -3.10 18.23 12.54
CA ILE A 50 -2.92 19.61 12.09
C ILE A 50 -2.77 20.56 13.29
N ALA A 51 -3.55 20.36 14.35
CA ALA A 51 -3.42 21.15 15.57
C ALA A 51 -2.05 20.94 16.25
N LEU A 52 -1.56 19.71 16.36
CA LEU A 52 -0.23 19.40 16.91
C LEU A 52 0.89 20.04 16.08
N MET A 53 0.78 19.97 14.75
CA MET A 53 1.71 20.64 13.84
C MET A 53 1.70 22.16 14.06
N ALA A 54 0.53 22.79 14.14
CA ALA A 54 0.42 24.24 14.31
C ALA A 54 0.88 24.72 15.70
N MET A 55 0.59 23.97 16.76
CA MET A 55 0.91 24.36 18.14
C MET A 55 2.39 24.17 18.46
N TRP A 56 2.97 23.02 18.07
CA TRP A 56 4.32 22.61 18.47
C TRP A 56 5.25 22.46 17.29
N GLY A 57 4.81 21.84 16.19
CA GLY A 57 5.66 21.58 15.02
C GLY A 57 6.24 22.83 14.37
N VAL A 58 5.42 23.86 14.12
CA VAL A 58 5.89 25.11 13.48
C VAL A 58 6.89 25.82 14.38
N LYS A 59 6.65 25.90 15.68
CA LYS A 59 7.57 26.57 16.62
C LYS A 59 8.94 25.90 16.63
N THR A 60 8.98 24.57 16.71
CA THR A 60 10.24 23.81 16.69
C THR A 60 11.06 24.05 15.42
N VAL A 61 10.41 24.23 14.27
CA VAL A 61 11.11 24.48 12.99
C VAL A 61 11.53 25.94 12.81
N THR A 62 10.85 26.88 13.48
CA THR A 62 11.07 28.33 13.28
C THR A 62 11.91 28.96 14.40
N ASP A 63 12.24 28.22 15.47
CA ASP A 63 12.99 28.75 16.61
C ASP A 63 14.48 28.95 16.24
N PRO A 64 15.00 30.20 16.26
CA PRO A 64 16.37 30.50 15.83
C PRO A 64 17.46 30.00 16.78
N ASP A 65 17.12 29.67 18.03
CA ASP A 65 18.05 29.17 19.04
C ASP A 65 18.29 27.65 18.95
N ASN A 66 17.36 26.92 18.33
CA ASN A 66 17.60 25.53 17.95
C ASN A 66 18.46 25.55 16.69
N ASN A 67 19.75 25.28 16.87
CA ASN A 67 20.71 25.01 15.80
C ASN A 67 20.35 23.69 15.05
N SER A 68 19.12 23.52 14.56
CA SER A 68 18.88 22.77 13.34
C SER A 68 19.41 23.63 12.20
N SER A 69 20.73 23.59 12.10
CA SER A 69 21.60 24.05 11.01
C SER A 69 20.82 24.34 9.73
N GLU A 70 21.09 25.50 9.11
CA GLU A 70 20.88 25.73 7.68
C GLU A 70 21.31 24.47 6.89
N LEU A 71 20.40 23.53 6.69
CA LEU A 71 20.75 22.21 6.16
C LEU A 71 20.93 22.29 4.65
N LEU A 72 20.46 23.40 4.04
CA LEU A 72 20.67 23.79 2.67
C LEU A 72 20.65 25.34 2.61
N SER A 73 21.66 25.95 2.01
CA SER A 73 21.58 27.37 1.64
C SER A 73 20.37 27.59 0.71
N GLY A 74 19.85 28.81 0.60
CA GLY A 74 18.70 29.11 -0.26
C GLY A 74 18.90 28.68 -1.71
N ASP A 75 20.15 28.67 -2.19
CA ASP A 75 20.51 28.17 -3.51
C ASP A 75 20.63 26.64 -3.58
N ASP A 76 21.14 25.98 -2.54
CA ASP A 76 21.18 24.51 -2.45
C ASP A 76 19.76 23.92 -2.37
N THR A 77 18.85 24.59 -1.65
CA THR A 77 17.44 24.19 -1.56
C THR A 77 16.76 24.23 -2.92
N LYS A 78 17.02 25.28 -3.72
CA LYS A 78 16.49 25.39 -5.09
C LYS A 78 17.04 24.30 -5.99
N VAL A 79 18.34 24.00 -5.90
CA VAL A 79 18.97 22.92 -6.68
C VAL A 79 18.36 21.57 -6.30
N VAL A 80 18.26 21.26 -5.00
CA VAL A 80 17.68 19.99 -4.52
C VAL A 80 16.22 19.84 -4.95
N VAL A 81 15.40 20.89 -4.82
CA VAL A 81 14.01 20.88 -5.28
C VAL A 81 13.94 20.67 -6.80
N SER A 82 14.79 21.34 -7.58
CA SER A 82 14.81 21.17 -9.04
C SER A 82 15.16 19.75 -9.47
N ILE A 83 16.14 19.11 -8.81
CA ILE A 83 16.53 17.72 -9.06
C ILE A 83 15.39 16.79 -8.65
N ALA A 84 14.76 17.02 -7.49
CA ALA A 84 13.65 16.20 -7.01
C ALA A 84 12.44 16.25 -7.97
N VAL A 85 12.08 17.45 -8.45
CA VAL A 85 11.01 17.59 -9.45
C VAL A 85 11.41 16.91 -10.76
N GLY A 86 12.66 17.08 -11.22
CA GLY A 86 13.16 16.41 -12.42
C GLY A 86 13.07 14.88 -12.34
N MET A 87 13.53 14.30 -11.24
CA MET A 87 13.46 12.86 -10.98
C MET A 87 12.01 12.36 -10.90
N ALA A 88 11.11 13.12 -10.28
CA ALA A 88 9.69 12.78 -10.20
C ALA A 88 8.99 12.77 -11.57
N VAL A 89 9.36 13.69 -12.47
CA VAL A 89 8.83 13.70 -13.84
C VAL A 89 9.36 12.52 -14.63
N VAL A 90 10.65 12.23 -14.53
CA VAL A 90 11.28 11.08 -15.21
C VAL A 90 10.66 9.76 -14.73
N SER A 91 10.49 9.58 -13.42
CA SER A 91 9.88 8.37 -12.86
C SER A 91 8.42 8.21 -13.29
N MET A 92 7.65 9.29 -13.36
CA MET A 92 6.27 9.25 -13.87
C MET A 92 6.21 8.80 -15.33
N VAL A 93 7.07 9.35 -16.19
CA VAL A 93 7.12 8.96 -17.61
C VAL A 93 7.52 7.49 -17.74
N LEU A 94 8.55 7.06 -17.00
CA LEU A 94 9.00 5.68 -16.98
C LEU A 94 7.90 4.73 -16.49
N ALA A 95 7.16 5.09 -15.45
CA ALA A 95 6.04 4.31 -14.93
C ALA A 95 4.94 4.10 -15.99
N LEU A 96 4.55 5.16 -16.69
CA LEU A 96 3.53 5.07 -17.76
C LEU A 96 4.01 4.19 -18.92
N LEU A 97 5.28 4.30 -19.30
CA LEU A 97 5.90 3.45 -20.32
C LEU A 97 5.94 1.99 -19.88
N LEU A 98 6.33 1.70 -18.64
CA LEU A 98 6.36 0.34 -18.11
C LEU A 98 4.96 -0.27 -18.03
N VAL A 99 3.94 0.47 -17.63
CA VAL A 99 2.55 -0.03 -17.64
C VAL A 99 2.13 -0.43 -19.05
N LYS A 100 2.42 0.39 -20.06
CA LYS A 100 2.14 0.07 -21.47
C LYS A 100 2.92 -1.15 -21.96
N LEU A 101 4.19 -1.26 -21.58
CA LEU A 101 5.06 -2.38 -21.94
C LEU A 101 4.59 -3.70 -21.30
N ILE A 102 4.21 -3.68 -20.02
CA ILE A 102 3.68 -4.84 -19.29
C ILE A 102 2.41 -5.35 -19.98
N VAL A 103 1.51 -4.46 -20.41
CA VAL A 103 0.26 -4.89 -21.04
C VAL A 103 0.51 -5.43 -22.46
N ALA A 104 1.38 -4.77 -23.23
CA ALA A 104 1.74 -5.19 -24.58
C ALA A 104 2.36 -6.59 -24.59
N TYR A 105 3.27 -6.87 -23.65
CA TYR A 105 3.99 -8.13 -23.56
C TYR A 105 3.63 -8.96 -22.31
N ALA A 106 2.38 -8.86 -21.84
CA ALA A 106 1.92 -9.42 -20.56
C ALA A 106 2.32 -10.87 -20.32
N ARG A 107 2.17 -11.74 -21.33
CA ARG A 107 2.55 -13.16 -21.21
C ARG A 107 4.05 -13.33 -20.98
N VAL A 108 4.87 -12.61 -21.75
CA VAL A 108 6.33 -12.68 -21.65
C VAL A 108 6.78 -12.10 -20.32
N MET A 109 6.21 -10.98 -19.90
CA MET A 109 6.54 -10.34 -18.63
C MET A 109 6.20 -11.22 -17.42
N ILE A 110 4.99 -11.82 -17.40
CA ILE A 110 4.59 -12.77 -16.34
C ILE A 110 5.56 -13.94 -16.26
N LEU A 111 5.92 -14.54 -17.41
CA LEU A 111 6.89 -15.63 -17.44
C LEU A 111 8.29 -15.19 -16.99
N PHE A 112 8.74 -14.02 -17.44
CA PHE A 112 10.03 -13.46 -17.07
C PHE A 112 10.13 -13.25 -15.56
N VAL A 113 9.18 -12.54 -14.95
CA VAL A 113 9.19 -12.23 -13.51
C VAL A 113 9.15 -13.52 -12.68
N LEU A 114 8.32 -14.49 -13.08
CA LEU A 114 8.20 -15.78 -12.41
C LEU A 114 9.51 -16.57 -12.43
N TRP A 115 10.17 -16.69 -13.59
CA TRP A 115 11.46 -17.38 -13.70
C TRP A 115 12.61 -16.58 -13.09
N PHE A 116 12.55 -15.25 -13.15
CA PHE A 116 13.52 -14.37 -12.54
C PHE A 116 13.49 -14.48 -11.01
N ASN A 117 12.31 -14.57 -10.39
CA ASN A 117 12.16 -14.80 -8.95
C ASN A 117 12.76 -16.16 -8.53
N VAL A 118 12.52 -17.21 -9.32
CA VAL A 118 13.20 -18.51 -9.14
C VAL A 118 14.72 -18.34 -9.22
N GLY A 119 15.22 -17.62 -10.22
CA GLY A 119 16.65 -17.33 -10.40
C GLY A 119 17.28 -16.61 -9.21
N ILE A 120 16.63 -15.55 -8.70
CA ILE A 120 17.07 -14.82 -7.50
C ILE A 120 17.13 -15.76 -6.29
N SER A 121 16.14 -16.62 -6.13
CA SER A 121 16.09 -17.56 -5.00
C SER A 121 17.27 -18.54 -5.02
N PHE A 122 17.63 -19.05 -6.21
CA PHE A 122 18.82 -19.88 -6.38
C PHE A 122 20.12 -19.09 -6.15
N ALA A 123 20.19 -17.82 -6.59
CA ALA A 123 21.34 -16.96 -6.35
C ALA A 123 21.55 -16.70 -4.85
N LEU A 124 20.47 -16.46 -4.10
CA LEU A 124 20.51 -16.30 -2.64
C LEU A 124 21.01 -17.57 -1.93
N ALA A 125 20.55 -18.74 -2.39
CA ALA A 125 21.03 -20.03 -1.88
C ALA A 125 22.55 -20.19 -2.12
N ALA A 126 23.02 -19.93 -3.35
CA ALA A 126 24.43 -19.99 -3.72
C ALA A 126 25.29 -19.01 -2.89
N TYR A 127 24.80 -17.78 -2.69
CA TYR A 127 25.46 -16.77 -1.86
C TYR A 127 25.63 -17.25 -0.41
N GLY A 128 24.61 -17.91 0.16
CA GLY A 128 24.69 -18.52 1.49
C GLY A 128 25.81 -19.56 1.61
N PHE A 129 25.99 -20.40 0.58
CA PHE A 129 27.09 -21.38 0.52
C PHE A 129 28.47 -20.72 0.43
N ILE A 130 28.61 -19.63 -0.34
CA ILE A 130 29.89 -18.91 -0.52
C ILE A 130 30.36 -18.29 0.80
N ILE A 131 29.44 -17.71 1.58
CA ILE A 131 29.76 -17.10 2.89
C ILE A 131 30.00 -18.16 3.98
N GLY A 132 29.66 -19.42 3.72
CA GLY A 132 29.74 -20.50 4.71
C GLY A 132 28.62 -20.45 5.78
N ASN A 133 27.58 -19.62 5.58
CA ASN A 133 26.46 -19.55 6.50
C ASN A 133 25.39 -20.58 6.12
N ILE A 134 25.41 -21.72 6.82
CA ILE A 134 24.53 -22.86 6.58
C ILE A 134 23.04 -22.49 6.73
N PHE A 135 22.68 -21.58 7.64
CA PHE A 135 21.28 -21.19 7.85
C PHE A 135 20.70 -20.48 6.62
N ILE A 136 21.43 -19.51 6.06
CA ILE A 136 21.01 -18.78 4.86
C ILE A 136 20.95 -19.73 3.67
N ALA A 137 21.92 -20.64 3.56
CA ALA A 137 21.96 -21.63 2.49
C ALA A 137 20.73 -22.57 2.53
N ILE A 138 20.39 -23.14 3.69
CA ILE A 138 19.23 -24.03 3.85
C ILE A 138 17.92 -23.29 3.54
N ILE A 139 17.73 -22.11 4.12
CA ILE A 139 16.52 -21.30 3.89
C ILE A 139 16.41 -20.92 2.41
N GLY A 140 17.52 -20.50 1.78
CA GLY A 140 17.57 -20.16 0.36
C GLY A 140 17.19 -21.34 -0.54
N VAL A 141 17.69 -22.54 -0.26
CA VAL A 141 17.33 -23.76 -1.01
C VAL A 141 15.84 -24.08 -0.88
N ILE A 142 15.29 -24.02 0.33
CA ILE A 142 13.86 -24.28 0.57
C ILE A 142 13.01 -23.28 -0.23
N ILE A 143 13.32 -21.99 -0.17
CA ILE A 143 12.62 -20.94 -0.91
C ILE A 143 12.75 -21.16 -2.42
N ALA A 144 13.93 -21.51 -2.93
CA ALA A 144 14.16 -21.77 -4.34
C ALA A 144 13.33 -22.96 -4.86
N LEU A 145 13.26 -24.05 -4.09
CA LEU A 145 12.44 -25.22 -4.43
C LEU A 145 10.94 -24.88 -4.41
N LEU A 146 10.48 -24.14 -3.40
CA LEU A 146 9.09 -23.69 -3.33
C LEU A 146 8.72 -22.79 -4.52
N ASN A 147 9.58 -21.82 -4.86
CA ASN A 147 9.38 -20.94 -6.01
C ASN A 147 9.40 -21.71 -7.33
N LEU A 148 10.27 -22.72 -7.48
CA LEU A 148 10.30 -23.58 -8.66
C LEU A 148 9.03 -24.43 -8.81
N CYS A 149 8.55 -25.01 -7.71
CA CYS A 149 7.30 -25.76 -7.69
C CYS A 149 6.10 -24.87 -8.03
N TYR A 150 6.04 -23.67 -7.43
CA TYR A 150 5.02 -22.67 -7.71
C TYR A 150 5.04 -22.23 -9.19
N ALA A 151 6.23 -21.91 -9.70
CA ALA A 151 6.47 -21.52 -11.07
C ALA A 151 5.94 -22.52 -12.10
N ARG A 152 6.06 -23.83 -11.82
CA ARG A 152 5.50 -24.88 -12.69
C ARG A 152 4.01 -25.06 -12.51
N ALA A 153 3.51 -25.05 -11.27
CA ALA A 153 2.09 -25.25 -10.99
C ALA A 153 1.19 -24.18 -11.65
N VAL A 154 1.66 -22.93 -11.69
CA VAL A 154 0.87 -21.79 -12.15
C VAL A 154 0.85 -21.58 -13.67
N GLN A 155 1.68 -22.29 -14.44
CA GLN A 155 1.81 -22.05 -15.89
C GLN A 155 0.48 -22.17 -16.66
N HIS A 156 -0.39 -23.08 -16.24
CA HIS A 156 -1.69 -23.28 -16.86
C HIS A 156 -2.64 -22.09 -16.67
N ARG A 157 -2.39 -21.22 -15.68
CA ARG A 157 -3.25 -20.07 -15.33
C ARG A 157 -2.81 -18.76 -15.98
N ILE A 158 -1.59 -18.70 -16.52
CA ILE A 158 -1.02 -17.49 -17.16
C ILE A 158 -1.94 -16.90 -18.24
N PRO A 159 -2.60 -17.68 -19.13
CA PRO A 159 -3.48 -17.11 -20.14
C PRO A 159 -4.67 -16.33 -19.55
N PHE A 160 -5.22 -16.80 -18.43
CA PHE A 160 -6.31 -16.11 -17.74
C PHE A 160 -5.84 -14.82 -17.06
N ALA A 161 -4.67 -14.85 -16.39
CA ALA A 161 -4.05 -13.64 -15.84
C ALA A 161 -3.78 -12.58 -16.93
N VAL A 162 -3.30 -13.00 -18.11
CA VAL A 162 -3.08 -12.12 -19.27
C VAL A 162 -4.40 -11.50 -19.76
N ALA A 163 -5.48 -12.28 -19.83
CA ALA A 163 -6.79 -11.75 -20.23
C ALA A 163 -7.29 -10.68 -19.24
N ASN A 164 -7.19 -10.93 -17.94
CA ASN A 164 -7.58 -9.96 -16.92
C ASN A 164 -6.77 -8.67 -17.00
N LEU A 165 -5.46 -8.76 -17.22
CA LEU A 165 -4.57 -7.61 -17.32
C LEU A 165 -4.90 -6.75 -18.56
N ARG A 166 -5.23 -7.37 -19.70
CA ARG A 166 -5.66 -6.66 -20.91
C ARG A 166 -7.02 -5.98 -20.75
N VAL A 167 -7.97 -6.63 -20.09
CA VAL A 167 -9.28 -6.02 -19.79
C VAL A 167 -9.12 -4.84 -18.83
N ALA A 168 -8.27 -4.99 -17.80
CA ALA A 168 -7.96 -3.90 -16.88
C ALA A 168 -7.33 -2.71 -17.59
N GLU A 169 -6.39 -2.94 -18.52
CA GLU A 169 -5.81 -1.86 -19.31
C GLU A 169 -6.81 -1.20 -20.25
N GLY A 170 -7.68 -1.97 -20.92
CA GLY A 170 -8.74 -1.40 -21.75
C GLY A 170 -9.66 -0.46 -20.96
N ALA A 171 -9.99 -0.83 -19.71
CA ALA A 171 -10.80 0.00 -18.82
C ALA A 171 -10.07 1.29 -18.42
N ILE A 172 -8.80 1.19 -18.03
CA ILE A 172 -7.96 2.32 -17.59
C ILE A 172 -7.65 3.26 -18.77
N ALA A 173 -7.34 2.72 -19.94
CA ALA A 173 -7.03 3.49 -21.15
C ALA A 173 -8.23 4.30 -21.65
N LYS A 174 -9.45 3.76 -21.54
CA LYS A 174 -10.69 4.49 -21.86
C LYS A 174 -10.97 5.63 -20.87
N HIS A 175 -10.53 5.49 -19.62
CA HIS A 175 -10.73 6.49 -18.57
C HIS A 175 -9.38 7.03 -18.05
N TRP A 176 -8.70 7.85 -18.84
CA TRP A 176 -7.41 8.47 -18.48
C TRP A 176 -7.45 9.22 -17.14
N SER A 177 -8.63 9.71 -16.74
CA SER A 177 -8.84 10.36 -15.44
C SER A 177 -8.45 9.49 -14.23
N THR A 178 -8.37 8.16 -14.39
CA THR A 178 -7.83 7.26 -13.36
C THR A 178 -6.36 7.53 -13.04
N TYR A 179 -5.54 7.86 -14.05
CA TYR A 179 -4.15 8.29 -13.83
C TYR A 179 -4.09 9.59 -13.02
N ILE A 180 -4.94 10.56 -13.35
CA ILE A 180 -5.01 11.84 -12.62
C ILE A 180 -5.37 11.60 -11.15
N VAL A 181 -6.37 10.76 -10.88
CA VAL A 181 -6.72 10.38 -9.49
C VAL A 181 -5.52 9.78 -8.76
N SER A 182 -4.77 8.86 -9.39
CA SER A 182 -3.58 8.27 -8.76
C SER A 182 -2.51 9.32 -8.43
N VAL A 183 -2.24 10.25 -9.34
CA VAL A 183 -1.26 11.34 -9.11
C VAL A 183 -1.71 12.24 -7.97
N VAL A 184 -2.98 12.65 -7.97
CA VAL A 184 -3.53 13.53 -6.93
C VAL A 184 -3.44 12.88 -5.56
N PHE A 185 -3.85 11.62 -5.40
CA PHE A 185 -3.76 10.93 -4.10
C PHE A 185 -2.32 10.64 -3.68
N THR A 186 -1.39 10.49 -4.63
CA THR A 186 0.05 10.39 -4.31
C THR A 186 0.57 11.72 -3.75
N VAL A 187 0.21 12.85 -4.35
CA VAL A 187 0.55 14.19 -3.83
C VAL A 187 -0.07 14.41 -2.45
N VAL A 188 -1.34 14.02 -2.25
CA VAL A 188 -2.01 14.10 -0.94
C VAL A 188 -1.28 13.26 0.11
N GLN A 189 -0.79 12.07 -0.24
CA GLN A 189 0.02 11.25 0.66
C GLN A 189 1.34 11.92 1.03
N ILE A 190 2.06 12.54 0.07
CA ILE A 190 3.28 13.29 0.35
C ILE A 190 3.00 14.44 1.32
N VAL A 191 1.95 15.22 1.06
CA VAL A 191 1.52 16.32 1.95
C VAL A 191 1.18 15.79 3.34
N TRP A 192 0.49 14.66 3.44
CA TRP A 192 0.18 14.01 4.71
C TRP A 192 1.45 13.62 5.48
N VAL A 193 2.45 13.02 4.80
CA VAL A 193 3.74 12.66 5.40
C VAL A 193 4.43 13.90 5.96
N VAL A 194 4.45 15.00 5.22
CA VAL A 194 5.07 16.27 5.65
C VAL A 194 4.34 16.88 6.86
N ILE A 195 3.01 16.95 6.83
CA ILE A 195 2.22 17.44 7.96
C ILE A 195 2.46 16.57 9.20
N TRP A 196 2.44 15.25 9.03
CA TRP A 196 2.67 14.31 10.11
C TRP A 196 4.10 14.39 10.67
N SER A 197 5.12 14.54 9.81
CA SER A 197 6.51 14.65 10.26
C SER A 197 6.74 15.91 11.09
N MET A 198 6.15 17.04 10.71
CA MET A 198 6.19 18.28 11.51
C MET A 198 5.50 18.09 12.86
N ALA A 199 4.35 17.42 12.90
CA ALA A 199 3.66 17.10 14.15
C ALA A 199 4.51 16.18 15.06
N LEU A 200 5.15 15.15 14.48
CA LEU A 200 6.04 14.26 15.22
C LEU A 200 7.21 15.01 15.85
N LEU A 201 7.90 15.87 15.07
CA LEU A 201 9.03 16.66 15.56
C LEU A 201 8.60 17.59 16.71
N GLY A 202 7.46 18.27 16.59
CA GLY A 202 6.93 19.13 17.64
C GLY A 202 6.62 18.36 18.93
N VAL A 203 5.96 17.21 18.82
CA VAL A 203 5.66 16.36 19.99
C VAL A 203 6.95 15.81 20.62
N ALA A 204 7.93 15.40 19.80
CA ALA A 204 9.19 14.87 20.29
C ALA A 204 9.99 15.93 21.07
N ASN A 205 10.06 17.17 20.56
CA ASN A 205 10.76 18.27 21.23
C ASN A 205 10.09 18.66 22.55
N GLU A 206 8.76 18.80 22.56
CA GLU A 206 7.99 19.12 23.77
C GLU A 206 8.18 18.06 24.88
N ILE A 207 8.24 16.78 24.50
CA ILE A 207 8.51 15.69 25.46
C ILE A 207 9.94 15.76 25.99
N ALA A 208 10.92 16.12 25.15
CA ALA A 208 12.32 16.27 25.56
C ALA A 208 12.49 17.45 26.53
N GLU A 209 11.87 18.60 26.25
CA GLU A 209 11.92 19.78 27.12
C GLU A 209 11.27 19.53 28.49
N LYS A 210 10.15 18.80 28.53
CA LYS A 210 9.46 18.46 29.79
C LYS A 210 10.16 17.41 30.64
N ASN A 211 11.10 16.66 30.06
CA ASN A 211 11.94 15.70 30.78
C ASN A 211 13.41 16.09 30.60
N PRO A 212 13.85 17.25 31.13
CA PRO A 212 15.25 17.63 31.02
C PRO A 212 16.05 16.54 31.72
N SER A 213 16.90 15.85 30.95
CA SER A 213 17.87 14.93 31.53
C SER A 213 18.63 15.72 32.59
N SER A 214 18.58 15.28 33.85
CA SER A 214 19.49 15.72 34.89
C SER A 214 20.90 15.26 34.50
N THR A 215 21.52 15.98 33.56
CA THR A 215 22.96 15.96 33.38
C THR A 215 23.52 16.72 34.58
N SER A 216 23.68 16.01 35.69
CA SER A 216 24.63 16.44 36.71
C SER A 216 26.02 16.35 36.08
N ASN A 217 26.60 17.52 35.80
CA ASN A 217 28.01 17.66 35.47
C ASN A 217 28.84 16.95 36.54
N THR A 218 29.24 15.71 36.29
CA THR A 218 30.36 15.09 37.00
C THR A 218 31.36 14.68 35.94
N THR A 219 32.39 15.52 35.82
CA THR A 219 33.61 15.25 35.07
C THR A 219 34.27 13.98 35.59
N THR A 220 33.95 12.84 35.00
CA THR A 220 34.82 11.66 34.98
C THR A 220 34.55 10.87 33.72
N THR A 221 35.59 10.77 32.89
CA THR A 221 35.71 9.95 31.69
C THR A 221 35.35 8.49 31.97
N THR A 222 34.10 8.12 31.70
CA THR A 222 33.72 6.74 31.35
C THR A 222 32.45 6.83 30.49
N SER A 223 32.52 6.33 29.25
CA SER A 223 31.44 6.33 28.26
C SER A 223 30.30 5.41 28.69
N THR A 224 29.53 5.84 29.69
CA THR A 224 28.30 5.17 30.10
C THR A 224 27.20 5.66 29.17
N ARG A 225 26.82 4.79 28.23
CA ARG A 225 25.62 4.94 27.39
C ARG A 225 24.46 5.38 28.27
N SER A 226 24.02 6.62 28.12
CA SER A 226 22.88 7.18 28.85
C SER A 226 21.62 6.45 28.43
N THR A 227 21.14 5.53 29.27
CA THR A 227 19.85 4.87 29.07
C THR A 227 18.76 5.87 29.43
N TYR A 228 18.21 6.55 28.43
CA TYR A 228 17.08 7.45 28.58
C TYR A 228 15.89 6.65 29.13
N LYS A 229 15.55 6.84 30.40
CA LYS A 229 14.37 6.24 31.01
C LYS A 229 13.14 7.05 30.60
N GLN A 230 12.69 6.82 29.38
CA GLN A 230 11.57 7.50 28.75
C GLN A 230 10.26 7.20 29.51
N SER A 231 9.52 8.25 29.88
CA SER A 231 8.23 8.16 30.60
C SER A 231 7.20 7.32 29.83
N GLY A 232 6.42 6.48 30.54
CA GLY A 232 5.39 5.62 29.96
C GLY A 232 4.35 6.36 29.08
N GLY A 233 4.07 7.64 29.37
CA GLY A 233 3.18 8.47 28.55
C GLY A 233 3.74 8.80 27.16
N SER A 234 5.06 8.76 26.99
CA SER A 234 5.73 9.01 25.72
C SER A 234 5.45 7.90 24.71
N TYR A 235 5.50 6.63 25.13
CA TYR A 235 5.21 5.48 24.26
C TYR A 235 3.77 5.49 23.74
N VAL A 236 2.81 5.90 24.58
CA VAL A 236 1.40 6.01 24.19
C VAL A 236 1.22 7.10 23.12
N ALA A 237 1.86 8.26 23.28
CA ALA A 237 1.83 9.32 22.28
C ALA A 237 2.44 8.89 20.95
N TYR A 238 3.62 8.24 20.97
CA TYR A 238 4.25 7.71 19.76
C TYR A 238 3.39 6.66 19.06
N PHE A 239 2.72 5.77 19.81
CA PHE A 239 1.80 4.80 19.24
C PHE A 239 0.64 5.45 18.48
N PHE A 240 -0.04 6.42 19.10
CA PHE A 240 -1.15 7.11 18.44
C PHE A 240 -0.70 7.96 17.25
N LEU A 241 0.51 8.52 17.29
CA LEU A 241 1.12 9.19 16.14
C LEU A 241 1.37 8.19 14.99
N LEU A 242 1.99 7.04 15.27
CA LEU A 242 2.20 5.99 14.27
C LEU A 242 0.89 5.45 13.71
N LEU A 243 -0.10 5.21 14.57
CA LEU A 243 -1.44 4.82 14.15
C LEU A 243 -2.03 5.85 13.20
N SER A 244 -1.93 7.14 13.53
CA SER A 244 -2.40 8.24 12.69
C SER A 244 -1.68 8.28 11.34
N PHE A 245 -0.36 8.09 11.34
CA PHE A 245 0.48 8.05 10.12
C PHE A 245 -0.01 6.98 9.15
N TYR A 246 -0.02 5.72 9.61
CA TYR A 246 -0.43 4.59 8.80
C TYR A 246 -1.90 4.69 8.41
N TRP A 247 -2.75 5.21 9.28
CA TRP A 247 -4.18 5.34 8.99
C TRP A 247 -4.43 6.35 7.86
N GLY A 248 -3.76 7.50 7.87
CA GLY A 248 -3.84 8.46 6.76
C GLY A 248 -3.35 7.88 5.44
N LEU A 249 -2.16 7.25 5.43
CA LEU A 249 -1.61 6.61 4.22
C LEU A 249 -2.56 5.56 3.63
N GLN A 250 -3.10 4.69 4.48
CA GLN A 250 -4.05 3.67 4.09
C GLN A 250 -5.35 4.29 3.54
N VAL A 251 -5.92 5.29 4.21
CA VAL A 251 -7.16 5.94 3.73
C VAL A 251 -6.96 6.54 2.35
N PHE A 252 -5.90 7.31 2.12
CA PHE A 252 -5.65 7.93 0.80
C PHE A 252 -5.41 6.88 -0.30
N LYS A 253 -4.65 5.82 0.00
CA LYS A 253 -4.43 4.70 -0.92
C LYS A 253 -5.74 4.00 -1.29
N ASN A 254 -6.57 3.75 -0.29
CA ASN A 254 -7.80 2.98 -0.44
C ASN A 254 -8.93 3.81 -1.08
N ILE A 255 -8.94 5.14 -0.95
CA ILE A 255 -9.82 6.01 -1.75
C ILE A 255 -9.49 5.90 -3.23
N ALA A 256 -8.21 5.95 -3.61
CA ALA A 256 -7.80 5.76 -4.99
C ALA A 256 -8.18 4.35 -5.51
N HIS A 257 -7.90 3.31 -4.71
CA HIS A 257 -8.22 1.91 -5.08
C HIS A 257 -9.73 1.68 -5.28
N THR A 258 -10.57 2.16 -4.35
CA THR A 258 -12.04 2.07 -4.48
C THR A 258 -12.57 2.88 -5.67
N THR A 259 -11.97 4.04 -5.95
CA THR A 259 -12.32 4.88 -7.10
C THR A 259 -12.04 4.16 -8.41
N VAL A 260 -10.85 3.55 -8.54
CA VAL A 260 -10.48 2.75 -9.72
C VAL A 260 -11.39 1.54 -9.87
N ALA A 261 -11.68 0.82 -8.79
CA ALA A 261 -12.63 -0.31 -8.82
C ALA A 261 -14.03 0.10 -9.31
N GLY A 262 -14.56 1.22 -8.81
CA GLY A 262 -15.84 1.77 -9.27
C GLY A 262 -15.81 2.23 -10.73
N THR A 263 -14.69 2.80 -11.18
CA THR A 263 -14.50 3.23 -12.57
C THR A 263 -14.49 2.03 -13.50
N VAL A 264 -13.72 0.98 -13.18
CA VAL A 264 -13.62 -0.25 -13.97
C VAL A 264 -14.96 -1.00 -14.00
N ALA A 265 -15.72 -1.02 -12.90
CA ALA A 265 -17.07 -1.57 -12.91
C ALA A 265 -18.00 -0.76 -13.82
N THR A 266 -17.92 0.57 -13.79
CA THR A 266 -18.75 1.40 -14.67
C THR A 266 -18.38 1.15 -16.13
N PHE A 267 -17.10 1.03 -16.47
CA PHE A 267 -16.64 0.60 -17.80
C PHE A 267 -17.19 -0.77 -18.20
N TRP A 268 -17.20 -1.74 -17.28
CA TRP A 268 -17.69 -3.09 -17.53
C TRP A 268 -19.20 -3.14 -17.80
N TYR A 269 -19.99 -2.39 -17.04
CA TYR A 269 -21.45 -2.38 -17.17
C TYR A 269 -21.99 -1.39 -18.22
N ASN A 270 -21.29 -0.28 -18.44
CA ASN A 270 -21.65 0.75 -19.41
C ASN A 270 -20.38 1.43 -19.94
N SER A 271 -19.80 0.81 -20.97
CA SER A 271 -18.51 1.23 -21.51
C SER A 271 -18.52 2.66 -22.07
N GLU A 272 -19.66 3.22 -22.46
CA GLU A 272 -19.77 4.57 -23.05
C GLU A 272 -20.00 5.68 -22.03
N SER A 273 -20.06 5.35 -20.74
CA SER A 273 -20.32 6.34 -19.69
C SER A 273 -19.16 7.35 -19.52
N GLY A 274 -19.41 8.60 -19.90
CA GLY A 274 -18.53 9.71 -19.55
C GLY A 274 -18.53 10.00 -18.05
N GLY A 275 -17.39 10.44 -17.49
CA GLY A 275 -17.32 10.90 -16.10
C GLY A 275 -17.36 9.80 -15.02
N ALA A 276 -17.23 8.52 -15.39
CA ALA A 276 -17.22 7.37 -14.48
C ALA A 276 -16.29 7.57 -13.27
N THR A 277 -15.04 7.97 -13.52
CA THR A 277 -14.04 8.20 -12.46
C THR A 277 -14.44 9.27 -11.46
N GLY A 278 -15.05 10.37 -11.92
CA GLY A 278 -15.50 11.45 -11.04
C GLY A 278 -16.69 11.02 -10.17
N ALA A 279 -17.63 10.26 -10.74
CA ALA A 279 -18.75 9.70 -10.00
C ALA A 279 -18.29 8.67 -8.96
N SER A 280 -17.34 7.79 -9.33
CA SER A 280 -16.72 6.84 -8.41
C SER A 280 -15.94 7.53 -7.31
N LEU A 281 -15.16 8.57 -7.65
CA LEU A 281 -14.41 9.35 -6.66
C LEU A 281 -15.35 10.02 -5.67
N LYS A 282 -16.39 10.70 -6.16
CA LYS A 282 -17.42 11.31 -5.30
C LYS A 282 -18.03 10.28 -4.36
N ARG A 283 -18.34 9.08 -4.84
CA ARG A 283 -18.89 7.99 -4.01
C ARG A 283 -17.88 7.54 -2.94
N SER A 284 -16.62 7.33 -3.32
CA SER A 284 -15.53 6.94 -2.42
C SER A 284 -15.27 7.99 -1.33
N THR A 285 -15.38 9.28 -1.64
CA THR A 285 -15.14 10.37 -0.68
C THR A 285 -16.39 10.81 0.10
N THR A 286 -17.57 10.28 -0.21
CA THR A 286 -18.82 10.65 0.48
C THR A 286 -19.49 9.42 1.11
N THR A 287 -20.24 8.65 0.32
CA THR A 287 -21.09 7.58 0.83
C THR A 287 -20.29 6.38 1.33
N SER A 288 -19.15 6.09 0.71
CA SER A 288 -18.31 4.92 1.03
C SER A 288 -17.09 5.27 1.89
N PHE A 289 -16.91 6.56 2.22
CA PHE A 289 -15.73 7.05 2.93
C PHE A 289 -15.58 6.41 4.31
N GLY A 290 -16.66 6.27 5.07
CA GLY A 290 -16.62 5.63 6.39
C GLY A 290 -16.16 4.17 6.33
N SER A 291 -16.63 3.41 5.33
CA SER A 291 -16.20 2.01 5.13
C SER A 291 -14.73 1.92 4.73
N ILE A 292 -14.23 2.88 3.95
CA ILE A 292 -12.80 3.00 3.61
C ILE A 292 -11.98 3.28 4.87
N CYS A 293 -12.41 4.25 5.69
CA CYS A 293 -11.76 4.60 6.95
C CYS A 293 -11.73 3.43 7.93
N PHE A 294 -12.84 2.70 8.07
CA PHE A 294 -12.93 1.55 8.97
C PHE A 294 -11.94 0.46 8.57
N GLY A 295 -11.95 0.00 7.31
CA GLY A 295 -11.00 -1.02 6.86
C GLY A 295 -9.55 -0.56 7.00
N SER A 296 -9.29 0.72 6.72
CA SER A 296 -7.93 1.29 6.75
C SER A 296 -7.41 1.35 8.18
N LEU A 297 -8.28 1.59 9.16
CA LEU A 297 -7.95 1.65 10.57
C LEU A 297 -7.43 0.30 11.08
N ILE A 298 -8.06 -0.81 10.67
CA ILE A 298 -7.67 -2.14 11.17
C ILE A 298 -6.25 -2.49 10.69
N VAL A 299 -5.93 -2.20 9.42
CA VAL A 299 -4.58 -2.41 8.87
C VAL A 299 -3.58 -1.47 9.54
N ALA A 300 -3.92 -0.19 9.66
CA ALA A 300 -3.05 0.80 10.30
C ALA A 300 -2.74 0.45 11.77
N PHE A 301 -3.70 -0.14 12.48
CA PHE A 301 -3.50 -0.62 13.84
C PHE A 301 -2.48 -1.75 13.90
N LEU A 302 -2.56 -2.73 13.01
CA LEU A 302 -1.56 -3.80 12.93
C LEU A 302 -0.17 -3.27 12.52
N GLN A 303 -0.13 -2.28 11.60
CA GLN A 303 1.12 -1.62 11.22
C GLN A 303 1.76 -0.88 12.39
N ALA A 304 0.97 -0.14 13.16
CA ALA A 304 1.46 0.56 14.36
C ALA A 304 1.95 -0.41 15.44
N LEU A 305 1.23 -1.52 15.68
CA LEU A 305 1.68 -2.57 16.61
C LEU A 305 2.99 -3.22 16.16
N ARG A 306 3.14 -3.48 14.86
CA ARG A 306 4.36 -4.05 14.30
C ARG A 306 5.55 -3.10 14.47
N ALA A 307 5.35 -1.80 14.21
CA ALA A 307 6.40 -0.80 14.40
C ALA A 307 6.87 -0.72 15.86
N LEU A 308 5.95 -0.84 16.83
CA LEU A 308 6.31 -0.91 18.26
C LEU A 308 7.00 -2.22 18.65
N ALA A 309 6.58 -3.35 18.06
CA ALA A 309 7.23 -4.64 18.29
C ALA A 309 8.68 -4.61 17.76
N GLU A 310 8.91 -3.97 16.60
CA GLU A 310 10.23 -3.78 16.02
C GLU A 310 11.12 -2.90 16.91
N SER A 311 10.59 -1.78 17.45
CA SER A 311 11.35 -0.94 18.37
C SER A 311 11.75 -1.71 19.64
N SER A 312 10.85 -2.54 20.17
CA SER A 312 11.09 -3.37 21.36
C SER A 312 12.04 -4.55 21.08
N ARG A 313 12.17 -4.98 19.82
CA ARG A 313 13.13 -6.02 19.42
C ARG A 313 14.57 -5.52 19.54
N GLN A 314 14.80 -4.24 19.29
CA GLN A 314 16.13 -3.62 19.43
C GLN A 314 16.64 -3.71 20.88
N ASP A 315 15.74 -3.85 21.86
CA ASP A 315 16.06 -4.04 23.28
C ASP A 315 16.32 -5.51 23.68
N GLY A 316 16.36 -6.45 22.72
CA GLY A 316 16.78 -7.84 22.95
C GLY A 316 15.69 -8.82 23.41
N SER A 317 14.41 -8.45 23.30
CA SER A 317 13.29 -9.31 23.73
C SER A 317 12.94 -10.38 22.69
N ALA A 318 13.19 -11.66 22.98
CA ALA A 318 12.81 -12.78 22.11
C ALA A 318 11.29 -12.85 21.82
N LEU A 319 10.45 -12.42 22.77
CA LEU A 319 9.00 -12.32 22.59
C LEU A 319 8.61 -11.29 21.52
N ALA A 320 9.41 -10.23 21.32
CA ALA A 320 9.16 -9.22 20.31
C ALA A 320 9.33 -9.80 18.89
N CYS A 321 10.28 -10.72 18.68
CA CYS A 321 10.48 -11.38 17.39
C CYS A 321 9.26 -12.24 17.00
N PHE A 322 8.70 -12.98 17.96
CA PHE A 322 7.52 -13.82 17.70
C PHE A 322 6.27 -12.98 17.46
N ALA A 323 6.08 -11.91 18.26
CA ALA A 323 5.00 -10.96 18.07
C ALA A 323 5.10 -10.23 16.72
N GLU A 324 6.29 -9.78 16.32
CA GLU A 324 6.54 -9.14 15.02
C GLU A 324 6.17 -10.08 13.86
N CYS A 325 6.55 -11.36 13.95
CA CYS A 325 6.20 -12.36 12.95
C CYS A 325 4.67 -12.56 12.83
N ILE A 326 3.98 -12.77 13.96
CA ILE A 326 2.52 -12.93 13.97
C ILE A 326 1.82 -11.67 13.46
N LEU A 327 2.21 -10.49 13.94
CA LEU A 327 1.65 -9.22 13.51
C LEU A 327 1.91 -8.97 12.03
N GLY A 328 3.09 -9.32 11.51
CA GLY A 328 3.42 -9.27 10.09
C GLY A 328 2.52 -10.19 9.24
N CYS A 329 2.28 -11.42 9.70
CA CYS A 329 1.35 -12.34 9.05
C CYS A 329 -0.09 -11.83 9.06
N LEU A 330 -0.57 -11.34 10.22
CA LEU A 330 -1.93 -10.80 10.35
C LEU A 330 -2.12 -9.53 9.52
N GLN A 331 -1.13 -8.63 9.52
CA GLN A 331 -1.12 -7.43 8.70
C GLN A 331 -1.24 -7.78 7.23
N SER A 332 -0.40 -8.70 6.74
CA SER A 332 -0.40 -9.13 5.34
C SER A 332 -1.73 -9.77 4.93
N LEU A 333 -2.27 -10.65 5.79
CA LEU A 333 -3.57 -11.28 5.57
C LEU A 333 -4.70 -10.26 5.48
N MET A 334 -4.71 -9.30 6.40
CA MET A 334 -5.73 -8.27 6.45
C MET A 334 -5.62 -7.29 5.28
N GLU A 335 -4.42 -6.86 4.91
CA GLU A 335 -4.19 -6.04 3.72
C GLU A 335 -4.73 -6.71 2.46
N TYR A 336 -4.44 -8.01 2.30
CA TYR A 336 -4.94 -8.79 1.18
C TYR A 336 -6.47 -8.86 1.18
N PHE A 337 -7.08 -9.24 2.30
CA PHE A 337 -8.55 -9.32 2.39
C PHE A 337 -9.23 -7.96 2.16
N ASN A 338 -8.67 -6.89 2.74
CA ASN A 338 -9.19 -5.54 2.61
C ASN A 338 -9.14 -5.05 1.16
N ARG A 339 -8.09 -5.40 0.40
CA ARG A 339 -7.98 -5.06 -1.03
C ARG A 339 -9.20 -5.55 -1.82
N TRP A 340 -9.66 -6.77 -1.56
CA TRP A 340 -10.87 -7.32 -2.17
C TRP A 340 -12.14 -6.67 -1.61
N ALA A 341 -12.21 -6.42 -0.30
CA ALA A 341 -13.35 -5.76 0.32
C ALA A 341 -13.57 -4.37 -0.29
N TYR A 342 -12.51 -3.60 -0.49
CA TYR A 342 -12.57 -2.29 -1.14
C TYR A 342 -13.06 -2.36 -2.59
N VAL A 343 -12.76 -3.43 -3.34
CA VAL A 343 -13.37 -3.62 -4.66
C VAL A 343 -14.90 -3.72 -4.53
N TYR A 344 -15.41 -4.52 -3.60
CA TYR A 344 -16.86 -4.59 -3.34
C TYR A 344 -17.45 -3.26 -2.87
N VAL A 345 -16.74 -2.51 -2.02
CA VAL A 345 -17.13 -1.15 -1.61
C VAL A 345 -17.21 -0.22 -2.82
N GLY A 346 -16.22 -0.23 -3.71
CA GLY A 346 -16.19 0.63 -4.90
C GLY A 346 -17.28 0.31 -5.92
N ILE A 347 -17.53 -0.98 -6.17
CA ILE A 347 -18.52 -1.44 -7.16
C ILE A 347 -19.95 -1.25 -6.63
N TYR A 348 -20.24 -1.77 -5.45
CA TYR A 348 -21.60 -1.88 -4.93
C TYR A 348 -21.95 -0.82 -3.89
N GLY A 349 -20.96 -0.11 -3.34
CA GLY A 349 -21.17 0.75 -2.19
C GLY A 349 -21.70 -0.06 -1.02
N TYR A 350 -21.01 -1.11 -0.61
CA TYR A 350 -21.35 -1.90 0.59
C TYR A 350 -20.64 -1.38 1.83
N LYS A 351 -21.28 -1.53 3.00
CA LYS A 351 -20.59 -1.36 4.28
C LYS A 351 -19.40 -2.32 4.34
N PHE A 352 -18.36 -1.96 5.06
CA PHE A 352 -17.12 -2.75 5.03
C PHE A 352 -17.32 -4.19 5.51
N THR A 353 -18.13 -4.42 6.55
CA THR A 353 -18.44 -5.77 7.06
C THR A 353 -19.22 -6.61 6.05
N GLN A 354 -20.13 -5.97 5.30
CA GLN A 354 -20.89 -6.60 4.23
C GLN A 354 -19.99 -6.95 3.05
N ALA A 355 -19.11 -6.03 2.65
CA ALA A 355 -18.09 -6.28 1.64
C ALA A 355 -17.19 -7.45 2.02
N GLY A 356 -16.73 -7.52 3.28
CA GLY A 356 -15.95 -8.64 3.79
C GLY A 356 -16.69 -9.98 3.67
N LYS A 357 -17.97 -10.04 4.05
CA LYS A 357 -18.78 -11.26 3.88
C LYS A 357 -18.88 -11.68 2.41
N ALA A 358 -19.07 -10.72 1.50
CA ALA A 358 -19.12 -10.99 0.07
C ALA A 358 -17.78 -11.53 -0.48
N VAL A 359 -16.65 -11.02 0.01
CA VAL A 359 -15.30 -11.54 -0.34
C VAL A 359 -15.13 -12.98 0.14
N ILE A 360 -15.55 -13.30 1.38
CA ILE A 360 -15.49 -14.68 1.88
C ILE A 360 -16.33 -15.61 0.99
N GLN A 361 -17.52 -15.17 0.58
CA GLN A 361 -18.37 -15.94 -0.32
C GLN A 361 -17.73 -16.13 -1.71
N LEU A 362 -17.10 -15.08 -2.25
CA LEU A 362 -16.37 -15.15 -3.51
C LEU A 362 -15.25 -16.19 -3.45
N PHE A 363 -14.45 -16.20 -2.38
CA PHE A 363 -13.40 -17.19 -2.18
C PHE A 363 -13.94 -18.61 -2.00
N LYS A 364 -15.10 -18.77 -1.34
CA LYS A 364 -15.76 -20.09 -1.25
C LYS A 364 -16.24 -20.59 -2.61
N GLN A 365 -16.68 -19.70 -3.50
CA GLN A 365 -17.22 -20.06 -4.82
C GLN A 365 -16.14 -20.25 -5.90
N ARG A 366 -15.12 -19.39 -5.92
CA ARG A 366 -14.05 -19.38 -6.94
C ARG A 366 -12.77 -20.08 -6.49
N GLY A 367 -12.62 -20.32 -5.18
CA GLY A 367 -11.48 -21.02 -4.61
C GLY A 367 -10.14 -20.31 -4.81
N PHE A 368 -9.08 -21.10 -4.93
CA PHE A 368 -7.69 -20.64 -5.08
C PHE A 368 -7.41 -19.93 -6.40
N ASP A 369 -8.28 -20.06 -7.39
CA ASP A 369 -8.06 -19.52 -8.73
C ASP A 369 -7.98 -17.99 -8.73
N ALA A 370 -8.85 -17.32 -7.98
CA ALA A 370 -8.81 -15.85 -7.87
C ALA A 370 -7.52 -15.36 -7.18
N ILE A 371 -7.06 -16.11 -6.17
CA ILE A 371 -5.87 -15.77 -5.37
C ILE A 371 -4.61 -15.91 -6.20
N ILE A 372 -4.45 -17.04 -6.89
CA ILE A 372 -3.24 -17.32 -7.68
C ILE A 372 -3.09 -16.33 -8.84
N ASN A 373 -4.20 -15.96 -9.48
CA ASN A 373 -4.14 -14.99 -10.58
C ASN A 373 -3.83 -13.57 -10.10
N ASP A 374 -4.38 -13.14 -8.96
CA ASP A 374 -4.04 -11.83 -8.38
C ASP A 374 -2.56 -11.79 -7.91
N ASP A 375 -2.04 -12.88 -7.36
CA ASP A 375 -0.62 -13.00 -6.98
C ASP A 375 0.31 -12.87 -8.20
N LEU A 376 0.03 -13.57 -9.30
CA LEU A 376 0.81 -13.45 -10.54
C LEU A 376 0.86 -12.02 -11.05
N ILE A 377 -0.29 -11.35 -11.11
CA ILE A 377 -0.38 -9.97 -11.59
C ILE A 377 0.31 -9.02 -10.59
N GLY A 378 0.11 -9.23 -9.29
CA GLY A 378 0.73 -8.46 -8.21
C GLY A 378 2.25 -8.53 -8.26
N ASN A 379 2.84 -9.71 -8.47
CA ASN A 379 4.28 -9.89 -8.59
C ASN A 379 4.86 -9.15 -9.81
N VAL A 380 4.18 -9.18 -10.95
CA VAL A 380 4.62 -8.44 -12.15
C VAL A 380 4.54 -6.93 -11.95
N LEU A 381 3.44 -6.43 -11.38
CA LEU A 381 3.26 -5.00 -11.10
C LEU A 381 4.25 -4.52 -10.03
N GLY A 382 4.52 -5.34 -9.01
CA GLY A 382 5.52 -5.07 -7.98
C GLY A 382 6.94 -5.02 -8.54
N PHE A 383 7.31 -5.96 -9.41
CA PHE A 383 8.59 -5.94 -10.11
C PHE A 383 8.75 -4.67 -10.96
N ALA A 384 7.70 -4.27 -11.68
CA ALA A 384 7.72 -3.04 -12.44
C ALA A 384 7.85 -1.79 -11.56
N ALA A 385 7.16 -1.75 -10.42
CA ALA A 385 7.25 -0.64 -9.47
C ALA A 385 8.65 -0.50 -8.85
N LEU A 386 9.40 -1.59 -8.68
CA LEU A 386 10.80 -1.56 -8.24
C LEU A 386 11.78 -1.09 -9.33
N GLY A 387 11.38 -1.23 -10.60
CA GLY A 387 12.19 -0.81 -11.75
C GLY A 387 12.05 0.67 -12.12
N VAL A 388 11.02 1.35 -11.59
CA VAL A 388 10.81 2.80 -11.68
C VAL A 388 11.45 3.48 -10.49
#